data_AF-A0A9W7Y062-F1
#
_entry.id   AF-A0A9W7Y062-F1
#
_cell.length_a   1.000
_cell.length_b   1.000
_cell.length_c   1.000
_cell.angle_alpha   90.00
_cell.angle_beta   90.00
_cell.angle_gamma   90.00
#
_symmetry.space_group_name_H-M   'P 1'
#
loop_
_entity.id
_entity.type
_entity.pdbx_description
1 polymer ?
#
loop_
_entity_poly.entity_id
_entity_poly.type
_entity_poly.pdbx_seq_one_letter_code
_entity_poly.pdbx_strand_id
1 'polypeptide(L)'
;MTNEMYTPPSAPSSGRRDKARLHRREVERPRWANPPRIGLVYSAENWALIEPLVNELRYELTDNYHFSPVNIRITQVESVHEIPLFISHSHQRSDIVFALGVALKSSPVYEQRLVDQLTQRIAAINVPGRLPVFDCIMVRDDEMHAQADVEGGSIEIVESWARRAIDTYVMLCKPAA
;
A
#
# COMPACT_ATOMS: atom_id res chain seq x y z
N MET A 1 63.05 30.96 32.33
CA MET A 1 62.09 31.13 31.21
C MET A 1 61.81 29.76 30.62
N THR A 2 60.72 29.13 31.05
CA THR A 2 60.09 27.94 30.43
C THR A 2 58.73 27.82 31.11
N ASN A 3 57.68 28.30 30.44
CA ASN A 3 56.30 28.15 30.92
C ASN A 3 55.66 27.08 30.03
N GLU A 4 55.39 25.92 30.63
CA GLU A 4 54.77 24.78 29.98
C GLU A 4 53.32 25.12 29.61
N MET A 5 53.01 25.06 28.31
CA MET A 5 51.66 25.24 27.80
C MET A 5 50.80 24.03 28.15
N TYR A 6 49.79 24.25 28.98
CA TYR A 6 48.73 23.31 29.28
C TYR A 6 47.76 23.23 28.08
N THR A 7 47.75 22.11 27.36
CA THR A 7 46.76 21.79 26.33
C THR A 7 45.54 21.11 26.98
N PRO A 8 44.32 21.64 26.82
CA PRO A 8 43.12 21.00 27.36
C PRO A 8 42.76 19.72 26.59
N PRO A 9 42.20 18.70 27.25
CA PRO A 9 41.81 17.45 26.60
C PRO A 9 40.60 17.67 25.69
N SER A 10 40.70 17.12 24.47
CA SER A 10 39.67 17.08 23.45
C SER A 10 38.36 16.49 23.97
N ALA A 11 37.25 17.17 23.71
CA ALA A 11 35.90 16.73 24.05
C ALA A 11 35.60 15.33 23.47
N PRO A 12 34.82 14.48 24.18
CA PRO A 12 34.43 13.18 23.68
C PRO A 12 33.57 13.34 22.41
N SER A 13 34.06 12.75 21.33
CA SER A 13 33.36 12.63 20.04
C SER A 13 31.98 12.05 20.26
N SER A 14 30.98 12.75 19.72
CA SER A 14 29.57 12.37 19.68
C SER A 14 29.40 10.89 19.37
N GLY A 15 28.98 10.14 20.39
CA GLY A 15 28.56 8.76 20.26
C GLY A 15 27.54 8.65 19.13
N ARG A 16 27.87 7.81 18.15
CA ARG A 16 26.98 7.31 17.11
C ARG A 16 25.60 7.11 17.72
N ARG A 17 24.61 7.83 17.21
CA ARG A 17 23.23 7.37 17.30
C ARG A 17 23.19 6.04 16.55
N ASP A 18 23.31 4.96 17.30
CA ASP A 18 22.86 3.64 16.85
C ASP A 18 21.36 3.81 16.56
N LYS A 19 21.07 4.20 15.33
CA LYS A 19 19.75 4.02 14.74
C LYS A 19 19.51 2.53 14.90
N ALA A 20 18.60 2.18 15.82
CA ALA A 20 18.03 0.87 15.91
C ALA A 20 17.50 0.50 14.52
N ARG A 21 18.36 -0.15 13.71
CA ARG A 21 17.94 -0.95 12.59
C ARG A 21 17.21 -2.10 13.26
N LEU A 22 15.91 -1.92 13.48
CA LEU A 22 14.99 -3.03 13.52
C LEU A 22 15.34 -3.86 12.28
N HIS A 23 16.05 -4.97 12.49
CA HIS A 23 16.18 -6.02 11.50
C HIS A 23 14.75 -6.52 11.27
N ARG A 24 14.04 -5.81 10.39
CA ARG A 24 12.77 -6.28 9.84
C ARG A 24 13.15 -7.57 9.15
N ARG A 25 12.84 -8.70 9.79
CA ARG A 25 12.96 -10.02 9.21
C ARG A 25 12.38 -9.90 7.81
N GLU A 26 13.18 -10.18 6.79
CA GLU A 26 12.63 -10.56 5.49
C GLU A 26 11.71 -11.74 5.80
N VAL A 27 10.41 -11.48 5.77
CA VAL A 27 9.41 -12.52 5.99
C VAL A 27 9.54 -13.41 4.77
N GLU A 28 10.03 -14.65 4.98
CA GLU A 28 10.02 -15.66 3.94
C GLU A 28 8.63 -15.68 3.30
N ARG A 29 8.59 -15.57 1.96
CA ARG A 29 7.32 -15.47 1.23
C ARG A 29 6.43 -16.66 1.59
N PRO A 30 5.13 -16.46 1.87
CA PRO A 30 4.29 -17.54 2.34
C PRO A 30 4.15 -18.63 1.27
N ARG A 31 4.22 -19.89 1.69
CA ARG A 31 3.80 -21.02 0.85
C ARG A 31 2.34 -21.33 1.14
N TRP A 32 1.50 -21.24 0.12
CA TRP A 32 0.05 -21.33 0.28
C TRP A 32 -0.44 -22.77 0.20
N ALA A 33 -0.98 -23.29 1.31
CA ALA A 33 -1.85 -24.45 1.26
C ALA A 33 -3.28 -24.04 0.82
N ASN A 34 -3.76 -22.93 1.36
CA ASN A 34 -5.02 -22.28 1.00
C ASN A 34 -4.76 -20.77 0.83
N PRO A 35 -4.50 -20.27 -0.40
CA PRO A 35 -4.25 -18.86 -0.63
C PRO A 35 -5.52 -18.02 -0.39
N PRO A 36 -5.40 -16.76 0.08
CA PRO A 36 -6.54 -15.85 0.20
C PRO A 36 -7.17 -15.54 -1.17
N ARG A 37 -8.49 -15.33 -1.16
CA ARG A 37 -9.21 -14.70 -2.27
C ARG A 37 -8.97 -13.19 -2.21
N ILE A 38 -8.40 -12.64 -3.27
CA ILE A 38 -8.08 -11.23 -3.38
C ILE A 38 -9.18 -10.53 -4.20
N GLY A 39 -9.73 -9.43 -3.69
CA GLY A 39 -10.51 -8.49 -4.48
C GLY A 39 -9.66 -7.30 -4.91
N LEU A 40 -9.70 -6.95 -6.19
CA LEU A 40 -9.16 -5.72 -6.74
C LEU A 40 -10.35 -4.87 -7.20
N VAL A 41 -10.60 -3.78 -6.48
CA VAL A 41 -11.63 -2.80 -6.85
C VAL A 41 -10.91 -1.55 -7.33
N TYR A 42 -11.12 -1.15 -8.59
CA TYR A 42 -10.44 0.00 -9.17
C TYR A 42 -11.39 0.92 -9.95
N SER A 43 -11.09 2.22 -9.97
CA SER A 43 -11.82 3.19 -10.78
C SER A 43 -11.37 3.20 -12.24
N ALA A 44 -12.28 3.55 -13.15
CA ALA A 44 -11.98 3.85 -14.55
C ALA A 44 -11.46 5.27 -14.78
N GLU A 45 -11.63 6.18 -13.82
CA GLU A 45 -11.07 7.54 -13.87
C GLU A 45 -9.55 7.48 -13.96
N ASN A 46 -8.96 8.30 -14.83
CA ASN A 46 -7.50 8.33 -15.02
C ASN A 46 -6.92 6.96 -15.42
N TRP A 47 -7.62 6.21 -16.29
CA TRP A 47 -7.26 4.84 -16.69
C TRP A 47 -5.80 4.68 -17.12
N ALA A 48 -5.23 5.63 -17.86
CA ALA A 48 -3.82 5.58 -18.29
C ALA A 48 -2.83 5.46 -17.12
N LEU A 49 -3.19 5.99 -15.94
CA LEU A 49 -2.40 5.91 -14.70
C LEU A 49 -2.76 4.67 -13.88
N ILE A 50 -4.01 4.21 -13.92
CA ILE A 50 -4.49 3.05 -13.15
C ILE A 50 -4.10 1.72 -13.80
N GLU A 51 -4.15 1.62 -15.13
CA GLU A 51 -3.87 0.39 -15.87
C GLU A 51 -2.52 -0.22 -15.53
N PRO A 52 -1.40 0.53 -15.52
CA PRO A 52 -0.11 -0.02 -15.11
C PRO A 52 -0.14 -0.53 -13.68
N LEU A 53 -0.74 0.23 -12.74
CA LEU A 53 -0.82 -0.18 -11.32
C LEU A 53 -1.61 -1.47 -11.12
N VAL A 54 -2.73 -1.63 -11.85
CA VAL A 54 -3.55 -2.85 -11.79
C VAL A 54 -2.77 -4.04 -12.37
N ASN A 55 -2.10 -3.86 -13.50
CA ASN A 55 -1.33 -4.91 -14.15
C ASN A 55 -0.14 -5.33 -13.29
N GLU A 56 0.66 -4.38 -12.81
CA GLU A 56 1.78 -4.64 -11.91
C GLU A 56 1.32 -5.33 -10.62
N LEU A 57 0.20 -4.91 -10.02
CA LEU A 57 -0.31 -5.57 -8.82
C LEU A 57 -0.75 -7.00 -9.11
N ARG A 58 -1.34 -7.26 -10.27
CA ARG A 58 -1.68 -8.63 -10.68
C ARG A 58 -0.41 -9.46 -10.87
N TYR A 59 0.60 -8.95 -11.56
CA TYR A 59 1.88 -9.65 -11.74
C TYR A 59 2.56 -9.92 -10.40
N GLU A 60 2.59 -8.95 -9.50
CA GLU A 60 3.16 -9.13 -8.16
C GLU A 60 2.43 -10.26 -7.41
N LEU A 61 1.10 -10.28 -7.44
CA LEU A 61 0.30 -11.32 -6.80
C LEU A 61 0.49 -12.70 -7.44
N THR A 62 0.56 -12.79 -8.76
CA THR A 62 0.68 -14.09 -9.47
C THR A 62 2.11 -14.63 -9.46
N ASP A 63 3.09 -13.80 -9.72
CA ASP A 63 4.45 -14.23 -10.02
C ASP A 63 5.31 -14.23 -8.74
N ASN A 64 5.12 -13.22 -7.88
CA ASN A 64 5.87 -13.10 -6.64
C ASN A 64 5.20 -13.78 -5.44
N TYR A 65 3.86 -13.77 -5.36
CA TYR A 65 3.11 -14.47 -4.32
C TYR A 65 2.46 -15.78 -4.78
N HIS A 66 2.62 -16.20 -6.04
CA HIS A 66 2.12 -17.48 -6.55
C HIS A 66 0.61 -17.67 -6.41
N PHE A 67 -0.17 -16.59 -6.47
CA PHE A 67 -1.61 -16.70 -6.52
C PHE A 67 -2.09 -17.12 -7.90
N SER A 68 -2.93 -18.15 -7.92
CA SER A 68 -3.67 -18.47 -9.14
C SER A 68 -4.58 -17.30 -9.52
N PRO A 69 -4.68 -16.93 -10.82
CA PRO A 69 -5.59 -15.89 -11.28
C PRO A 69 -7.05 -16.10 -10.85
N VAL A 70 -7.47 -17.34 -10.61
CA VAL A 70 -8.84 -17.65 -10.12
C VAL A 70 -9.12 -17.09 -8.71
N ASN A 71 -8.07 -16.87 -7.91
CA ASN A 71 -8.18 -16.29 -6.58
C ASN A 71 -8.22 -14.76 -6.62
N ILE A 72 -7.99 -14.14 -7.78
CA ILE A 72 -7.98 -12.70 -7.96
C ILE A 72 -9.27 -12.29 -8.67
N ARG A 73 -10.16 -11.65 -7.93
CA ARG A 73 -11.41 -11.08 -8.45
C ARG A 73 -11.21 -9.61 -8.76
N ILE A 74 -11.58 -9.22 -9.96
CA ILE A 74 -11.44 -7.85 -10.43
C ILE A 74 -12.82 -7.20 -10.52
N THR A 75 -12.93 -5.95 -10.09
CA THR A 75 -14.14 -5.12 -10.19
C THR A 75 -13.73 -3.71 -10.58
N GLN A 76 -14.16 -3.30 -11.77
CA GLN A 76 -14.02 -1.92 -12.22
C GLN A 76 -15.26 -1.13 -11.82
N VAL A 77 -15.06 0.10 -11.36
CA VAL A 77 -16.11 1.07 -11.05
C VAL A 77 -15.89 2.32 -11.89
N GLU A 78 -16.92 3.15 -12.06
CA GLU A 78 -16.77 4.34 -12.90
C GLU A 78 -15.86 5.36 -12.21
N SER A 79 -16.18 5.70 -10.96
CA SER A 79 -15.48 6.75 -10.20
C SER A 79 -14.80 6.23 -8.94
N VAL A 80 -13.72 6.89 -8.51
CA VAL A 80 -13.01 6.57 -7.27
C VAL A 80 -13.92 6.64 -6.05
N HIS A 81 -14.96 7.47 -6.10
CA HIS A 81 -15.95 7.63 -5.04
C HIS A 81 -16.89 6.44 -4.87
N GLU A 82 -17.03 5.60 -5.88
CA GLU A 82 -17.89 4.41 -5.85
C GLU A 82 -17.19 3.21 -5.21
N ILE A 83 -15.86 3.23 -5.14
CA ILE A 83 -15.04 2.13 -4.60
C ILE A 83 -15.57 1.58 -3.26
N PRO A 84 -15.92 2.39 -2.23
CA PRO A 84 -16.43 1.87 -0.95
C PRO A 84 -17.72 1.07 -1.07
N LEU A 85 -18.60 1.45 -2.01
CA LEU A 85 -19.85 0.73 -2.26
C LEU A 85 -19.54 -0.68 -2.74
N PHE A 86 -18.63 -0.82 -3.70
CA PHE A 86 -18.27 -2.13 -4.26
C PHE A 86 -17.42 -2.97 -3.31
N ILE A 87 -16.57 -2.37 -2.49
CA ILE A 87 -15.85 -3.08 -1.41
C ILE A 87 -16.85 -3.72 -0.43
N SER A 88 -17.94 -3.01 -0.09
CA SER A 88 -18.98 -3.54 0.79
C SER A 88 -19.65 -4.80 0.22
N HIS A 89 -19.76 -4.90 -1.12
CA HIS A 89 -20.26 -6.10 -1.80
C HIS A 89 -19.21 -7.22 -1.92
N SER A 90 -17.92 -6.86 -2.01
CA SER A 90 -16.80 -7.81 -2.07
C SER A 90 -16.56 -8.55 -0.74
N HIS A 91 -17.09 -8.03 0.36
CA HIS A 91 -16.92 -8.54 1.73
C HIS A 91 -17.33 -10.01 1.95
N GLN A 92 -18.16 -10.59 1.07
CA GLN A 92 -18.57 -12.00 1.14
C GLN A 92 -17.73 -12.94 0.27
N ARG A 93 -16.88 -12.39 -0.60
CA ARG A 93 -16.25 -13.14 -1.71
C ARG A 93 -14.73 -13.02 -1.75
N SER A 94 -14.17 -12.12 -0.95
CA SER A 94 -12.74 -11.88 -0.83
C SER A 94 -12.33 -11.96 0.64
N ASP A 95 -11.09 -12.37 0.87
CA ASP A 95 -10.45 -12.42 2.18
C ASP A 95 -9.52 -11.20 2.39
N ILE A 96 -9.14 -10.52 1.31
CA ILE A 96 -8.45 -9.22 1.29
C ILE A 96 -8.96 -8.39 0.11
N VAL A 97 -9.06 -7.07 0.25
CA VAL A 97 -9.40 -6.17 -0.87
C VAL A 97 -8.39 -5.03 -1.04
N PHE A 98 -8.00 -4.77 -2.28
CA PHE A 98 -7.27 -3.58 -2.70
C PHE A 98 -8.23 -2.57 -3.33
N ALA A 99 -8.17 -1.33 -2.85
CA ALA A 99 -8.94 -0.20 -3.33
C ALA A 99 -8.03 0.72 -4.16
N LEU A 100 -8.02 0.56 -5.49
CA LEU A 100 -7.11 1.31 -6.36
C LEU A 100 -7.81 2.50 -7.02
N GLY A 101 -7.12 3.63 -7.06
CA GLY A 101 -7.62 4.82 -7.71
C GLY A 101 -6.56 5.89 -7.86
N VAL A 102 -6.80 6.84 -8.73
CA VAL A 102 -5.95 8.03 -8.87
C VAL A 102 -6.84 9.26 -8.83
N ALA A 103 -6.57 10.15 -7.88
CA ALA A 103 -7.25 11.42 -7.73
C ALA A 103 -6.26 12.56 -8.01
N LEU A 104 -6.54 13.36 -9.04
CA LEU A 104 -5.71 14.49 -9.45
C LEU A 104 -6.30 15.80 -8.91
N LYS A 105 -5.52 16.59 -8.16
CA LYS A 105 -6.00 17.87 -7.58
C LYS A 105 -6.25 18.93 -8.65
N SER A 106 -5.60 18.81 -9.80
CA SER A 106 -5.84 19.65 -10.98
C SER A 106 -7.19 19.37 -11.65
N SER A 107 -7.86 18.26 -11.31
CA SER A 107 -9.16 17.94 -11.90
C SER A 107 -10.23 18.93 -11.44
N PRO A 108 -11.10 19.44 -12.33
CA PRO A 108 -12.15 20.38 -11.97
C PRO A 108 -13.22 19.78 -11.04
N VAL A 109 -13.29 18.45 -10.98
CA VAL A 109 -14.20 17.70 -10.08
C VAL A 109 -13.51 17.26 -8.80
N TYR A 110 -12.24 17.63 -8.58
CA TYR A 110 -11.53 17.29 -7.36
C TYR A 110 -12.04 18.10 -6.18
N GLU A 111 -12.49 17.39 -5.15
CA GLU A 111 -12.74 17.97 -3.84
C GLU A 111 -11.98 17.17 -2.77
N GLN A 112 -11.06 17.84 -2.07
CA GLN A 112 -10.28 17.24 -0.98
C GLN A 112 -11.19 16.54 0.04
N ARG A 113 -12.33 17.15 0.36
CA ARG A 113 -13.31 16.60 1.29
C ARG A 113 -13.85 15.24 0.84
N LEU A 114 -14.03 15.03 -0.46
CA LEU A 114 -14.54 13.76 -0.98
C LEU A 114 -13.48 12.66 -0.91
N VAL A 115 -12.20 13.00 -1.10
CA VAL A 115 -11.08 12.09 -0.89
C VAL A 115 -10.93 11.72 0.59
N ASP A 116 -11.03 12.70 1.48
CA ASP A 116 -10.96 12.45 2.93
C ASP A 116 -12.12 11.54 3.38
N GLN A 117 -13.33 11.79 2.88
CA GLN A 117 -14.50 10.94 3.14
C GLN A 117 -14.34 9.53 2.57
N LEU A 118 -13.70 9.41 1.41
CA LEU A 118 -13.41 8.13 0.77
C LEU A 118 -12.44 7.30 1.61
N THR A 119 -11.30 7.87 2.01
CA THR A 119 -10.33 7.21 2.90
C THR A 119 -10.97 6.86 4.25
N GLN A 120 -11.79 7.74 4.83
CA GLN A 120 -12.53 7.45 6.07
C GLN A 120 -13.50 6.28 5.89
N ARG A 121 -14.23 6.21 4.77
CA ARG A 121 -15.15 5.10 4.49
C ARG A 121 -14.41 3.78 4.31
N ILE A 122 -13.28 3.79 3.60
CA ILE A 122 -12.41 2.62 3.44
C ILE A 122 -11.91 2.15 4.82
N ALA A 123 -11.43 3.08 5.65
CA ALA A 123 -10.99 2.78 7.01
C ALA A 123 -12.12 2.23 7.90
N ALA A 124 -13.34 2.74 7.76
CA ALA A 124 -14.51 2.26 8.50
C ALA A 124 -14.97 0.85 8.09
N ILE A 125 -14.60 0.38 6.90
CA ILE A 125 -14.81 -1.02 6.49
C ILE A 125 -13.74 -1.91 7.12
N ASN A 126 -12.50 -1.40 7.25
CA ASN A 126 -11.34 -2.09 7.81
C ASN A 126 -11.34 -2.11 9.36
N VAL A 127 -12.36 -2.71 9.95
CA VAL A 127 -12.47 -2.89 11.43
C VAL A 127 -11.91 -4.28 11.80
N PRO A 128 -11.20 -4.44 12.93
CA PRO A 128 -10.73 -5.76 13.38
C PRO A 128 -11.86 -6.81 13.42
N GLY A 129 -11.66 -7.94 12.75
CA GLY A 129 -12.68 -8.99 12.56
C GLY A 129 -13.53 -8.83 11.29
N ARG A 130 -13.30 -7.78 10.48
CA ARG A 130 -13.87 -7.59 9.13
C ARG A 130 -12.80 -7.74 8.05
N LEU A 131 -13.24 -7.65 6.79
CA LEU A 131 -12.40 -7.75 5.60
C LEU A 131 -11.27 -6.71 5.65
N PRO A 132 -9.99 -7.11 5.59
CA PRO A 132 -8.87 -6.20 5.42
C PRO A 132 -8.98 -5.46 4.09
N VAL A 133 -9.02 -4.13 4.14
CA VAL A 133 -9.08 -3.27 2.96
C VAL A 133 -7.83 -2.40 2.92
N PHE A 134 -7.13 -2.43 1.79
CA PHE A 134 -5.92 -1.66 1.55
C PHE A 134 -6.24 -0.47 0.67
N ASP A 135 -6.09 0.72 1.25
CA ASP A 135 -6.20 1.99 0.53
C ASP A 135 -4.98 2.16 -0.39
N CYS A 136 -5.22 1.98 -1.69
CA CYS A 136 -4.25 2.12 -2.77
C CYS A 136 -4.63 3.32 -3.67
N ILE A 137 -5.28 4.33 -3.09
CA ILE A 137 -5.66 5.55 -3.80
C ILE A 137 -4.46 6.52 -3.83
N MET A 138 -4.00 6.82 -5.03
CA MET A 138 -2.94 7.80 -5.27
C MET A 138 -3.54 9.19 -5.44
N VAL A 139 -3.17 10.12 -4.58
CA VAL A 139 -3.59 11.53 -4.67
C VAL A 139 -2.42 12.39 -5.11
N ARG A 140 -2.52 13.06 -6.26
CA ARG A 140 -1.43 13.86 -6.84
C ARG A 140 -1.93 15.20 -7.34
N ASP A 141 -1.02 16.17 -7.41
CA ASP A 141 -1.38 17.53 -7.82
C ASP A 141 -1.76 17.60 -9.31
N ASP A 142 -1.04 16.87 -10.17
CA ASP A 142 -1.30 16.79 -11.60
C ASP A 142 -0.92 15.41 -12.19
N GLU A 143 -1.25 15.25 -13.47
CA GLU A 143 -1.00 14.02 -14.23
C GLU A 143 0.49 13.74 -14.43
N MET A 144 1.35 14.75 -14.61
CA MET A 144 2.79 14.54 -14.77
C MET A 144 3.41 13.91 -13.53
N HIS A 145 3.08 14.41 -12.34
CA HIS A 145 3.59 13.86 -11.08
C HIS A 145 3.05 12.45 -10.84
N ALA A 146 1.79 12.18 -11.20
CA ALA A 146 1.23 10.84 -11.12
C ALA A 146 1.92 9.89 -12.10
N GLN A 147 2.17 10.31 -13.34
CA GLN A 147 2.86 9.51 -14.35
C GLN A 147 4.30 9.21 -13.92
N ALA A 148 5.03 10.19 -13.38
CA ALA A 148 6.39 10.01 -12.89
C ALA A 148 6.46 8.95 -11.77
N ASP A 149 5.48 8.92 -10.87
CA ASP A 149 5.40 7.91 -9.82
C ASP A 149 5.04 6.52 -10.37
N VAL A 150 4.16 6.45 -11.37
CA VAL A 150 3.79 5.19 -12.03
C VAL A 150 4.95 4.64 -12.87
N GLU A 151 5.64 5.45 -13.66
CA GLU A 151 6.75 4.98 -14.49
C GLU A 151 8.04 4.74 -13.69
N GLY A 152 8.33 5.63 -12.73
CA GLY A 152 9.58 5.62 -11.97
C GLY A 152 9.53 4.76 -10.70
N GLY A 153 8.35 4.39 -10.22
CA GLY A 153 8.18 3.73 -8.91
C GLY A 153 6.92 2.88 -8.74
N SER A 154 6.16 2.59 -9.80
CA SER A 154 4.95 1.73 -9.69
C SER A 154 5.26 0.41 -9.04
N ILE A 155 6.35 -0.25 -9.46
CA ILE A 155 6.78 -1.55 -8.94
C ILE A 155 6.98 -1.48 -7.43
N GLU A 156 7.71 -0.49 -6.90
CA GLU A 156 7.97 -0.37 -5.47
C GLU A 156 6.69 -0.08 -4.65
N ILE A 157 5.83 0.79 -5.17
CA ILE A 157 4.55 1.15 -4.53
C ILE A 157 3.63 -0.07 -4.49
N VAL A 158 3.52 -0.79 -5.61
CA VAL A 158 2.70 -1.99 -5.77
C VAL A 158 3.23 -3.12 -4.89
N GLU A 159 4.53 -3.38 -4.89
CA GLU A 159 5.16 -4.34 -4.00
C GLU A 159 4.87 -4.01 -2.53
N SER A 160 4.94 -2.73 -2.15
CA SER A 160 4.63 -2.27 -0.80
C SER A 160 3.17 -2.53 -0.44
N TRP A 161 2.24 -2.31 -1.36
CA TRP A 161 0.82 -2.64 -1.16
C TRP A 161 0.61 -4.14 -1.02
N ALA A 162 1.12 -4.94 -1.95
CA ALA A 162 0.99 -6.39 -1.93
C ALA A 162 1.59 -6.98 -0.65
N ARG A 163 2.83 -6.60 -0.30
CA ARG A 163 3.50 -7.06 0.91
C ARG A 163 2.71 -6.74 2.17
N ARG A 164 2.22 -5.50 2.31
CA ARG A 164 1.43 -5.09 3.47
C ARG A 164 0.13 -5.88 3.59
N ALA A 165 -0.54 -6.12 2.46
CA ALA A 165 -1.76 -6.91 2.40
C ALA A 165 -1.54 -8.35 2.86
N ILE A 166 -0.51 -8.97 2.32
CA ILE A 166 -0.16 -10.35 2.59
C ILE A 166 0.33 -10.53 4.02
N ASP A 167 1.20 -9.65 4.51
CA ASP A 167 1.65 -9.65 5.90
C ASP A 167 0.46 -9.55 6.86
N THR A 168 -0.48 -8.65 6.59
CA THR A 168 -1.68 -8.47 7.42
C THR A 168 -2.54 -9.72 7.44
N TYR A 169 -2.81 -10.33 6.29
CA TYR A 169 -3.58 -11.58 6.22
C TYR A 169 -2.90 -12.72 6.98
N VAL A 170 -1.59 -12.89 6.78
CA VAL A 170 -0.81 -13.92 7.49
C VAL A 170 -0.83 -13.69 9.00
N MET A 171 -0.79 -12.44 9.46
CA MET A 171 -0.93 -12.11 10.88
C MET A 171 -2.31 -12.44 11.43
N LEU A 172 -3.38 -12.14 10.69
CA LEU A 172 -4.76 -12.40 11.10
C LEU A 172 -5.13 -13.89 11.09
N CYS A 173 -4.51 -14.69 10.23
CA CYS A 173 -4.79 -16.13 10.12
C CYS A 173 -3.96 -17.00 11.08
N LYS A 174 -2.93 -16.45 11.74
CA LYS A 174 -2.17 -17.22 12.75
C LYS A 174 -3.05 -17.41 13.98
N PRO A 175 -3.24 -18.66 14.48
CA PRO A 175 -3.94 -18.87 15.73
C PRO A 175 -3.19 -18.13 16.84
N ALA A 176 -3.94 -17.41 17.69
CA ALA A 176 -3.39 -16.81 18.89
C ALA A 176 -2.76 -17.94 19.73
N ALA A 177 -1.45 -17.85 19.94
CA ALA A 177 -0.68 -18.84 20.69
C ALA A 177 -1.04 -18.82 22.17
#